data_AF-A0A7W8XTD5-F1
#
_entry.id   AF-A0A7W8XTD5-F1
#
_cell.length_a   1.000
_cell.length_b   1.000
_cell.length_c   1.000
_cell.angle_alpha   90.00
_cell.angle_beta   90.00
_cell.angle_gamma   90.00
#
_symmetry.space_group_name_H-M   'P 1'
#
loop_
_entity.id
_entity.type
_entity.pdbx_description
1 polymer ?
#
loop_
_entity_poly.entity_id
_entity_poly.type
_entity_poly.pdbx_seq_one_letter_code
_entity_poly.pdbx_strand_id
1 'polypeptide(L)'
;MLKSTELKDWLHKNLDRLDKLLLVLATQDTPISVSKLIEVAESAGFREPKKWNVSAILTGSKGKAIRTSGWELTSEGKMHLRALGVASISPAAMQVATDLRHHLSKVADAQTRNFVEEAIKCHEAELYRSAIVMSWLGAMDVLQKHVLLNHLAGFNTEATRVNSKWKMALTQDDIGRMGESDFLDRIEALSIIGKNVKAQLKGCLDLRNGCGHPNSLKVSVNKSAAHIETLLQNVFEKFS
;
A
#
# COMPACT_ATOMS: atom_id res chain seq x y z
N MET A 1 -5.63 12.45 -2.10
CA MET A 1 -5.71 13.19 -3.39
C MET A 1 -5.74 14.69 -3.12
N LEU A 2 -5.26 15.49 -4.07
CA LEU A 2 -4.97 16.93 -3.93
C LEU A 2 -6.06 17.67 -3.15
N LYS A 3 -5.69 18.36 -2.07
CA LYS A 3 -6.68 19.14 -1.30
C LYS A 3 -7.12 20.35 -2.13
N SER A 4 -8.39 20.75 -2.01
CA SER A 4 -8.92 21.94 -2.69
C SER A 4 -8.07 23.20 -2.44
N THR A 5 -7.42 23.29 -1.27
CA THR A 5 -6.49 24.37 -0.91
C THR A 5 -5.21 24.39 -1.74
N GLU A 6 -4.75 23.25 -2.26
CA GLU A 6 -3.52 23.12 -3.07
C GLU A 6 -3.81 23.25 -4.58
N LEU A 7 -5.07 23.11 -4.99
CA LEU A 7 -5.49 23.19 -6.38
C LEU A 7 -5.12 24.53 -7.02
N LYS A 8 -5.30 25.63 -6.29
CA LYS A 8 -4.94 26.98 -6.76
C LYS A 8 -3.47 27.04 -7.19
N ASP A 9 -2.55 26.56 -6.34
CA ASP A 9 -1.12 26.66 -6.61
C ASP A 9 -0.72 25.81 -7.81
N TRP A 10 -1.34 24.63 -7.97
CA TRP A 10 -1.11 23.76 -9.12
C TRP A 10 -1.63 24.33 -10.43
N LEU A 11 -2.82 24.93 -10.46
CA LEU A 11 -3.40 25.48 -11.69
C LEU A 11 -2.62 26.69 -12.25
N HIS A 12 -1.83 27.36 -11.40
CA HIS A 12 -0.97 28.47 -11.80
C HIS A 12 0.45 28.04 -12.21
N LYS A 13 0.80 26.75 -12.08
CA LYS A 13 2.05 26.22 -12.64
C LYS A 13 2.00 26.18 -14.17
N ASN A 14 3.17 26.12 -14.79
CA ASN A 14 3.33 25.90 -16.23
C ASN A 14 3.05 24.44 -16.57
N LEU A 15 1.77 24.09 -16.62
CA LEU A 15 1.25 22.79 -17.01
C LEU A 15 0.41 22.91 -18.27
N ASP A 16 0.28 21.82 -19.01
CA ASP A 16 -0.57 21.80 -20.18
C ASP A 16 -2.06 21.88 -19.83
N ARG A 17 -2.91 22.05 -20.85
CA ARG A 17 -4.35 22.18 -20.64
C ARG A 17 -4.99 20.91 -20.07
N LEU A 18 -4.50 19.73 -20.48
CA LEU A 18 -5.05 18.46 -20.01
C LEU A 18 -4.77 18.29 -18.53
N ASP A 19 -3.52 18.47 -18.11
CA ASP A 19 -3.07 18.36 -16.72
C ASP A 19 -3.87 19.25 -15.79
N LYS A 20 -4.13 20.50 -16.20
CA LYS A 20 -4.97 21.43 -15.42
C LYS A 20 -6.40 20.93 -15.27
N LEU A 21 -6.99 20.31 -16.29
CA LEU A 21 -8.33 19.72 -16.17
C LEU A 21 -8.33 18.45 -15.32
N LEU A 22 -7.31 17.61 -15.45
CA LEU A 22 -7.14 16.42 -14.61
C LEU A 22 -6.97 16.80 -13.14
N LEU A 23 -6.23 17.88 -12.83
CA LEU A 23 -6.08 18.44 -11.49
C LEU A 23 -7.43 18.83 -10.86
N VAL A 24 -8.33 19.44 -11.65
CA VAL A 24 -9.68 19.78 -11.17
C VAL A 24 -10.48 18.52 -10.88
N LEU A 25 -10.47 17.54 -11.80
CA LEU A 25 -11.14 16.25 -11.60
C LEU A 25 -10.60 15.51 -10.37
N ALA A 26 -9.30 15.66 -10.07
CA ALA A 26 -8.66 15.03 -8.91
C ALA A 26 -9.16 15.56 -7.55
N THR A 27 -9.90 16.66 -7.53
CA THR A 27 -10.51 17.20 -6.30
C THR A 27 -11.93 16.70 -6.06
N GLN A 28 -12.47 15.86 -6.94
CA GLN A 28 -13.84 15.38 -6.90
C GLN A 28 -13.89 13.86 -6.74
N ASP A 29 -14.72 13.40 -5.81
CA ASP A 29 -14.91 11.96 -5.56
C ASP A 29 -15.99 11.32 -6.44
N THR A 30 -16.77 12.13 -7.15
CA THR A 30 -17.85 11.69 -8.03
C THR A 30 -17.71 12.30 -9.43
N PRO A 31 -18.28 11.67 -10.47
CA PRO A 31 -18.27 12.25 -11.82
C PRO A 31 -18.97 13.61 -11.86
N ILE A 32 -18.33 14.59 -12.50
CA ILE A 32 -18.85 15.98 -12.56
C ILE A 32 -19.17 16.43 -13.99
N SER A 33 -20.12 17.34 -14.15
CA SER A 33 -20.37 17.98 -15.44
C SER A 33 -19.24 18.93 -15.84
N VAL A 34 -19.16 19.29 -17.13
CA VAL A 34 -18.24 20.34 -17.60
C VAL A 34 -18.52 21.67 -16.92
N SER A 35 -19.79 22.01 -16.66
CA SER A 35 -20.15 23.23 -15.95
C SER A 35 -19.60 23.25 -14.53
N LYS A 36 -19.71 22.14 -13.79
CA LYS A 36 -19.16 22.03 -12.44
C LYS A 36 -17.63 22.05 -12.45
N LEU A 37 -16.99 21.43 -13.43
CA LEU A 37 -15.54 21.48 -13.61
C LEU A 37 -15.06 22.94 -13.74
N ILE A 38 -15.72 23.71 -14.62
CA ILE A 38 -15.42 25.14 -14.82
C ILE A 38 -15.62 25.93 -13.52
N GLU A 39 -16.72 25.69 -12.80
CA GLU A 39 -17.02 26.34 -11.51
C GLU A 39 -15.91 26.07 -10.46
N VAL A 40 -15.44 24.83 -10.34
CA VAL A 40 -14.36 24.45 -9.41
C VAL A 40 -13.04 25.12 -9.82
N ALA A 41 -12.70 25.11 -11.11
CA ALA A 41 -11.51 25.78 -11.62
C ALA A 41 -11.53 27.28 -11.30
N GLU A 42 -12.68 27.93 -11.48
CA GLU A 42 -12.85 29.36 -11.21
C GLU A 42 -12.77 29.71 -9.73
N SER A 43 -13.33 28.85 -8.89
CA SER A 43 -13.23 28.98 -7.42
C SER A 43 -11.79 28.85 -6.95
N ALA A 44 -10.94 28.11 -7.68
CA ALA A 44 -9.50 28.05 -7.49
C ALA A 44 -8.72 29.19 -8.21
N GLY A 45 -9.41 30.17 -8.79
CA GLY A 45 -8.81 31.33 -9.47
C GLY A 45 -8.43 31.10 -10.94
N PHE A 46 -8.72 29.94 -11.51
CA PHE A 46 -8.35 29.56 -12.88
C PHE A 46 -9.54 29.68 -13.84
N ARG A 47 -9.60 30.79 -14.59
CA ARG A 47 -10.75 31.13 -15.46
C ARG A 47 -10.61 30.73 -16.92
N GLU A 48 -9.45 30.22 -17.33
CA GLU A 48 -9.19 29.84 -18.72
C GLU A 48 -10.10 28.72 -19.27
N PRO A 49 -10.54 27.70 -18.48
CA PRO A 49 -11.35 26.60 -18.98
C PRO A 49 -12.66 27.04 -19.65
N LYS A 50 -13.21 28.21 -19.31
CA LYS A 50 -14.38 28.81 -19.99
C LYS A 50 -14.21 28.95 -21.50
N LYS A 51 -12.97 29.14 -21.96
CA LYS A 51 -12.64 29.35 -23.37
C LYS A 51 -12.24 28.05 -24.07
N TRP A 52 -12.18 26.94 -23.34
CA TRP A 52 -11.65 25.67 -23.85
C TRP A 52 -12.78 24.73 -24.24
N ASN A 53 -12.50 23.88 -25.23
CA ASN A 53 -13.32 22.69 -25.45
C ASN A 53 -12.92 21.60 -24.46
N VAL A 54 -13.38 21.74 -23.21
CA VAL A 54 -13.05 20.84 -22.10
C VAL A 54 -13.30 19.37 -22.45
N SER A 55 -14.46 19.07 -23.06
CA SER A 55 -14.80 17.70 -23.45
C SER A 55 -13.82 17.12 -24.45
N ALA A 56 -13.43 17.88 -25.49
CA ALA A 56 -12.46 17.38 -26.48
C ALA A 56 -11.08 17.11 -25.86
N ILE A 57 -10.62 17.97 -24.95
CA ILE A 57 -9.34 17.79 -24.25
C ILE A 57 -9.39 16.52 -23.39
N LEU A 58 -10.46 16.33 -22.62
CA LEU A 58 -10.60 15.15 -21.75
C LEU A 58 -10.82 13.86 -22.55
N THR A 59 -11.55 13.88 -23.66
CA THR A 59 -11.65 12.73 -24.58
C THR A 59 -10.28 12.38 -25.15
N GLY A 60 -9.46 13.38 -25.47
CA GLY A 60 -8.08 13.19 -25.96
C GLY A 60 -7.08 12.70 -24.90
N SER A 61 -7.51 12.46 -23.66
CA SER A 61 -6.64 12.13 -22.52
C SER A 61 -6.02 10.72 -22.57
N LYS A 62 -6.37 9.91 -23.58
CA LYS A 62 -5.91 8.52 -23.75
C LYS A 62 -6.16 7.66 -22.50
N GLY A 63 -7.37 7.75 -21.94
CA GLY A 63 -7.80 6.93 -20.81
C GLY A 63 -7.48 7.50 -19.43
N LYS A 64 -6.86 8.68 -19.31
CA LYS A 64 -6.62 9.35 -18.01
C LYS A 64 -7.89 9.92 -17.39
N ALA A 65 -8.84 10.35 -18.22
CA ALA A 65 -10.18 10.73 -17.82
C ALA A 65 -11.20 10.02 -18.71
N ILE A 66 -12.35 9.69 -18.13
CA ILE A 66 -13.46 9.04 -18.83
C ILE A 66 -14.76 9.78 -18.54
N ARG A 67 -15.74 9.58 -19.41
CA ARG A 67 -17.08 10.12 -19.26
C ARG A 67 -18.06 8.98 -18.95
N THR A 68 -18.69 9.05 -17.79
CA THR A 68 -19.78 8.18 -17.34
C THR A 68 -21.07 9.01 -17.24
N SER A 69 -21.61 9.23 -16.04
CA SER A 69 -22.65 10.25 -15.78
C SER A 69 -22.09 11.68 -15.79
N GLY A 70 -20.77 11.80 -15.65
CA GLY A 70 -19.99 13.02 -15.75
C GLY A 70 -18.55 12.68 -16.15
N TRP A 71 -17.65 13.65 -16.07
CA TRP A 71 -16.21 13.40 -16.20
C TRP A 71 -15.62 12.98 -14.87
N GLU A 72 -14.81 11.93 -14.90
CA GLU A 72 -14.08 11.43 -13.74
C GLU A 72 -12.66 11.02 -14.10
N LEU A 73 -11.80 10.98 -13.09
CA LEU A 73 -10.40 10.60 -13.22
C LEU A 73 -10.24 9.09 -13.06
N THR A 74 -9.58 8.44 -14.01
CA THR A 74 -9.28 7.00 -13.92
C THR A 74 -8.06 6.74 -13.03
N SER A 75 -7.79 5.46 -12.75
CA SER A 75 -6.53 5.04 -12.11
C SER A 75 -5.30 5.52 -12.90
N GLU A 76 -5.34 5.48 -14.23
CA GLU A 76 -4.27 5.98 -15.10
C GLU A 76 -4.08 7.50 -14.95
N GLY A 77 -5.17 8.27 -14.89
CA GLY A 77 -5.10 9.71 -14.63
C GLY A 77 -4.54 10.05 -13.25
N LYS A 78 -4.91 9.26 -12.23
CA LYS A 78 -4.34 9.38 -10.88
C LYS A 78 -2.84 9.12 -10.89
N MET A 79 -2.38 8.08 -11.60
CA MET A 79 -0.95 7.78 -11.75
C MET A 79 -0.18 8.87 -12.52
N HIS A 80 -0.79 9.45 -13.56
CA HIS A 80 -0.20 10.56 -14.30
C HIS A 80 0.01 11.80 -13.42
N LEU A 81 -1.02 12.23 -12.69
CA LEU A 81 -0.90 13.37 -11.76
C LEU A 81 0.11 13.09 -10.64
N ARG A 82 0.14 11.85 -10.15
CA ARG A 82 1.17 11.36 -9.22
C ARG A 82 2.58 11.55 -9.78
N ALA A 83 2.82 11.16 -11.04
CA ALA A 83 4.11 11.35 -11.71
C ALA A 83 4.48 12.83 -11.91
N LEU A 84 3.48 13.71 -12.06
CA LEU A 84 3.68 15.17 -12.07
C LEU A 84 4.03 15.76 -10.69
N GLY A 85 4.01 14.95 -9.62
CA GLY A 85 4.30 15.39 -8.24
C GLY A 85 3.10 15.99 -7.51
N VAL A 86 1.88 15.79 -8.03
CA VAL A 86 0.61 16.30 -7.47
C VAL A 86 0.20 15.53 -6.21
N ALA A 87 0.76 14.34 -5.99
CA ALA A 87 0.48 13.55 -4.80
C ALA A 87 1.27 14.04 -3.58
N SER A 88 0.61 14.02 -2.42
CA SER A 88 1.22 14.12 -1.08
C SER A 88 2.15 12.96 -0.74
N ILE A 89 2.18 11.92 -1.59
CA ILE A 89 3.01 10.72 -1.47
C ILE A 89 4.33 10.98 -2.19
N SER A 90 5.45 10.84 -1.48
CA SER A 90 6.79 11.03 -2.04
C SER A 90 7.05 10.05 -3.22
N PRO A 91 7.87 10.43 -4.23
CA PRO A 91 8.25 9.52 -5.31
C PRO A 91 8.81 8.18 -4.83
N ALA A 92 9.57 8.18 -3.72
CA ALA A 92 10.07 6.97 -3.10
C ALA A 92 8.95 6.06 -2.57
N ALA A 93 7.91 6.63 -1.94
CA ALA A 93 6.77 5.85 -1.49
C ALA A 93 5.91 5.30 -2.64
N MET A 94 5.84 6.02 -3.76
CA MET A 94 5.23 5.47 -4.97
C MET A 94 6.02 4.30 -5.54
N GLN A 95 7.36 4.41 -5.55
CA GLN A 95 8.23 3.32 -6.00
C GLN A 95 7.96 2.04 -5.18
N VAL A 96 7.81 2.16 -3.85
CA VAL A 96 7.46 1.00 -3.01
C VAL A 96 6.15 0.36 -3.43
N ALA A 97 5.09 1.14 -3.70
CA ALA A 97 3.82 0.59 -4.19
C ALA A 97 3.96 -0.09 -5.57
N THR A 98 4.76 0.48 -6.46
CA THR A 98 5.06 -0.11 -7.78
C THR A 98 5.85 -1.41 -7.64
N ASP A 99 6.89 -1.43 -6.81
CA ASP A 99 7.73 -2.62 -6.56
C ASP A 99 6.91 -3.75 -5.94
N LEU A 100 6.04 -3.41 -4.98
CA LEU A 100 5.07 -4.34 -4.40
C LEU A 100 4.12 -4.92 -5.45
N ARG A 101 3.58 -4.10 -6.36
CA ARG A 101 2.72 -4.58 -7.45
C ARG A 101 3.48 -5.50 -8.41
N HIS A 102 4.74 -5.18 -8.70
CA HIS A 102 5.60 -6.05 -9.51
C HIS A 102 5.91 -7.38 -8.80
N HIS A 103 6.10 -7.35 -7.48
CA HIS A 103 6.28 -8.59 -6.71
C HIS A 103 4.99 -9.40 -6.61
N LEU A 104 3.85 -8.74 -6.47
CA LEU A 104 2.54 -9.38 -6.40
C LEU A 104 2.27 -10.29 -7.61
N SER A 105 2.79 -9.96 -8.80
CA SER A 105 2.64 -10.82 -9.99
C SER A 105 3.43 -12.13 -9.90
N LYS A 106 4.37 -12.23 -8.96
CA LYS A 106 5.21 -13.43 -8.73
C LYS A 106 4.69 -14.32 -7.60
N VAL A 107 3.88 -13.77 -6.70
CA VAL A 107 3.26 -14.54 -5.60
C VAL A 107 2.20 -15.46 -6.18
N ALA A 108 2.38 -16.78 -6.05
CA ALA A 108 1.44 -17.78 -6.58
C ALA A 108 0.23 -18.02 -5.66
N ASP A 109 0.43 -17.96 -4.34
CA ASP A 109 -0.62 -18.18 -3.34
C ASP A 109 -1.68 -17.07 -3.35
N ALA A 110 -2.95 -17.46 -3.49
CA ALA A 110 -4.05 -16.51 -3.64
C ALA A 110 -4.34 -15.72 -2.36
N GLN A 111 -4.17 -16.33 -1.19
CA GLN A 111 -4.45 -15.69 0.09
C GLN A 111 -3.37 -14.67 0.44
N THR A 112 -2.09 -15.04 0.29
CA THR A 112 -0.97 -14.11 0.42
C THR A 112 -1.15 -12.94 -0.56
N ARG A 113 -1.54 -13.21 -1.81
CA ARG A 113 -1.80 -12.16 -2.81
C ARG A 113 -2.87 -11.18 -2.34
N ASN A 114 -3.98 -11.67 -1.78
CA ASN A 114 -5.05 -10.80 -1.28
C ASN A 114 -4.57 -9.87 -0.17
N PHE A 115 -3.81 -10.37 0.83
CA PHE A 115 -3.28 -9.53 1.90
C PHE A 115 -2.31 -8.45 1.40
N VAL A 116 -1.42 -8.81 0.48
CA VAL A 116 -0.47 -7.86 -0.11
C VAL A 116 -1.20 -6.83 -0.97
N GLU A 117 -2.22 -7.23 -1.72
CA GLU A 117 -3.04 -6.31 -2.52
C GLU A 117 -3.81 -5.31 -1.62
N GLU A 118 -4.37 -5.75 -0.50
CA GLU A 118 -5.00 -4.88 0.49
C GLU A 118 -3.99 -3.91 1.10
N ALA A 119 -2.76 -4.36 1.42
CA ALA A 119 -1.70 -3.49 1.91
C ALA A 119 -1.34 -2.38 0.92
N ILE A 120 -1.22 -2.72 -0.37
CA ILE A 120 -0.95 -1.76 -1.46
C ILE A 120 -2.09 -0.75 -1.56
N LYS A 121 -3.35 -1.22 -1.60
CA LYS A 121 -4.53 -0.35 -1.66
C LYS A 121 -4.57 0.61 -0.48
N CYS A 122 -4.29 0.14 0.74
CA CYS A 122 -4.20 1.00 1.92
C CYS A 122 -3.08 2.03 1.79
N HIS A 123 -1.90 1.63 1.32
CA HIS A 123 -0.77 2.55 1.17
C HIS A 123 -1.07 3.66 0.14
N GLU A 124 -1.61 3.29 -1.02
CA GLU A 124 -2.00 4.23 -2.08
C GLU A 124 -3.15 5.17 -1.70
N ALA A 125 -3.99 4.74 -0.75
CA ALA A 125 -5.08 5.53 -0.17
C ALA A 125 -4.64 6.35 1.07
N GLU A 126 -3.35 6.40 1.38
CA GLU A 126 -2.79 7.11 2.53
C GLU A 126 -3.25 6.55 3.91
N LEU A 127 -3.76 5.31 3.92
CA LEU A 127 -4.19 4.56 5.12
C LEU A 127 -3.02 3.79 5.73
N TYR A 128 -1.96 4.52 6.13
CA TYR A 128 -0.66 3.94 6.47
C TYR A 128 -0.67 2.94 7.63
N ARG A 129 -1.50 3.16 8.67
CA ARG A 129 -1.63 2.22 9.78
C ARG A 129 -2.21 0.89 9.29
N SER A 130 -3.25 0.95 8.45
CA SER A 130 -3.86 -0.23 7.84
C SER A 130 -2.88 -0.93 6.90
N ALA A 131 -2.13 -0.20 6.08
CA ALA A 131 -1.12 -0.78 5.18
C ALA A 131 -0.07 -1.61 5.93
N ILE A 132 0.41 -1.10 7.08
CA ILE A 132 1.35 -1.83 7.96
C ILE A 132 0.71 -3.09 8.55
N VAL A 133 -0.55 -3.03 8.98
CA VAL A 133 -1.25 -4.20 9.52
C VAL A 133 -1.42 -5.28 8.44
N MET A 134 -1.91 -4.90 7.26
CA MET A 134 -2.18 -5.85 6.17
C MET A 134 -0.91 -6.48 5.60
N SER A 135 0.16 -5.68 5.43
CA SER A 135 1.45 -6.21 4.96
C SER A 135 2.06 -7.21 5.95
N TRP A 136 1.93 -6.95 7.25
CA TRP A 136 2.38 -7.90 8.27
C TRP A 136 1.58 -9.21 8.28
N LEU A 137 0.24 -9.15 8.10
CA LEU A 137 -0.58 -10.35 7.97
C LEU A 137 -0.13 -11.22 6.80
N GLY A 138 0.14 -10.61 5.64
CA GLY A 138 0.69 -11.32 4.49
C GLY A 138 2.05 -11.97 4.78
N ALA A 139 2.95 -11.26 5.46
CA ALA A 139 4.27 -11.80 5.81
C ALA A 139 4.18 -13.00 6.77
N MET A 140 3.30 -12.94 7.76
CA MET A 140 3.08 -14.05 8.69
C MET A 140 2.45 -15.27 8.00
N ASP A 141 1.50 -15.06 7.09
CA ASP A 141 0.91 -16.13 6.27
C ASP A 141 1.98 -16.91 5.51
N VAL A 142 2.87 -16.18 4.81
CA VAL A 142 3.99 -16.76 4.06
C VAL A 142 4.94 -17.55 4.96
N LEU A 143 5.38 -16.96 6.07
CA LEU A 143 6.33 -17.63 6.97
C LEU A 143 5.73 -18.88 7.61
N GLN A 144 4.48 -18.83 8.04
CA GLN A 144 3.80 -19.99 8.65
C GLN A 144 3.59 -21.11 7.63
N LYS A 145 3.19 -20.79 6.39
CA LYS A 145 3.10 -21.77 5.30
C LYS A 145 4.45 -22.39 4.99
N HIS A 146 5.51 -21.58 4.92
CA HIS A 146 6.86 -22.08 4.68
C HIS A 146 7.31 -23.05 5.79
N VAL A 147 7.06 -22.72 7.05
CA VAL A 147 7.34 -23.61 8.20
C VAL A 147 6.52 -24.89 8.12
N LEU A 148 5.22 -24.78 7.84
CA LEU A 148 4.34 -25.94 7.74
C LEU A 148 4.79 -26.93 6.66
N LEU A 149 5.19 -26.42 5.49
CA LEU A 149 5.58 -27.25 4.35
C LEU A 149 6.98 -27.84 4.47
N ASN A 150 7.93 -27.10 5.05
CA ASN A 150 9.36 -27.45 4.95
C ASN A 150 10.01 -27.78 6.30
N HIS A 151 9.47 -27.30 7.42
CA HIS A 151 10.15 -27.31 8.72
C HIS A 151 9.29 -27.75 9.90
N LEU A 152 8.09 -28.32 9.68
CA LEU A 152 7.11 -28.58 10.73
C LEU A 152 7.65 -29.47 11.87
N ALA A 153 8.37 -30.54 11.53
CA ALA A 153 8.93 -31.45 12.53
C ALA A 153 9.94 -30.73 13.44
N GLY A 154 10.91 -30.01 12.84
CA GLY A 154 11.90 -29.22 13.57
C GLY A 154 11.27 -28.11 14.39
N PHE A 155 10.25 -27.43 13.84
CA PHE A 155 9.46 -26.42 14.55
C PHE A 155 8.79 -26.98 15.80
N ASN A 156 8.12 -28.12 15.70
CA ASN A 156 7.48 -28.73 16.86
C ASN A 156 8.51 -29.16 17.91
N THR A 157 9.64 -29.74 17.51
CA THR A 157 10.72 -30.08 18.46
C THR A 157 11.23 -28.83 19.19
N GLU A 158 11.51 -27.75 18.47
CA GLU A 158 12.03 -26.51 19.06
C GLU A 158 10.99 -25.75 19.90
N ALA A 159 9.72 -25.81 19.51
CA ALA A 159 8.61 -25.25 20.27
C ALA A 159 8.39 -26.00 21.59
N THR A 160 8.39 -27.34 21.56
CA THR A 160 8.28 -28.18 22.76
C THR A 160 9.49 -28.04 23.68
N ARG A 161 10.69 -27.85 23.11
CA ARG A 161 11.92 -27.63 23.90
C ARG A 161 11.83 -26.38 24.78
N VAL A 162 11.23 -25.30 24.28
CA VAL A 162 11.11 -24.04 25.03
C VAL A 162 9.82 -23.97 25.85
N ASN A 163 8.73 -24.53 25.34
CA ASN A 163 7.47 -24.64 26.05
C ASN A 163 7.01 -26.10 26.08
N SER A 164 7.25 -26.78 27.20
CA SER A 164 6.88 -28.19 27.38
C SER A 164 5.37 -28.45 27.29
N LYS A 165 4.53 -27.41 27.41
CA LYS A 165 3.08 -27.48 27.23
C LYS A 165 2.64 -27.22 25.79
N TRP A 166 3.57 -26.99 24.87
CA TRP A 166 3.26 -26.79 23.47
C TRP A 166 2.58 -28.03 22.89
N LYS A 167 1.38 -27.83 22.35
CA LYS A 167 0.70 -28.85 21.56
C LYS A 167 1.29 -28.84 20.16
N MET A 168 1.78 -29.99 19.70
CA MET A 168 2.34 -30.12 18.35
C MET A 168 1.36 -29.57 17.31
N ALA A 169 1.88 -28.68 16.46
CA ALA A 169 1.14 -28.12 15.35
C ALA A 169 1.05 -29.12 14.21
N LEU A 170 -0.14 -29.22 13.62
CA LEU A 170 -0.44 -30.03 12.43
C LEU A 170 -0.87 -29.15 11.26
N THR A 171 -1.44 -27.99 11.54
CA THR A 171 -1.93 -27.03 10.55
C THR A 171 -1.27 -25.67 10.72
N GLN A 172 -1.47 -24.79 9.75
CA GLN A 172 -1.06 -23.39 9.84
C GLN A 172 -1.71 -22.69 11.05
N ASP A 173 -3.01 -22.94 11.29
CA ASP A 173 -3.73 -22.37 12.44
C ASP A 173 -3.15 -22.83 13.78
N ASP A 174 -2.66 -24.07 13.87
CA ASP A 174 -1.98 -24.53 15.08
C ASP A 174 -0.68 -23.76 15.32
N ILE A 175 0.10 -23.47 14.26
CA ILE A 175 1.28 -22.59 14.35
C ILE A 175 0.86 -21.19 14.81
N GLY A 176 -0.24 -20.67 14.26
CA GLY A 176 -0.79 -19.34 14.58
C GLY A 176 -1.25 -19.15 16.02
N ARG A 177 -1.38 -20.22 16.83
CA ARG A 177 -1.62 -20.10 18.28
C ARG A 177 -0.39 -19.60 19.05
N MET A 178 0.79 -19.70 18.46
CA MET A 178 2.01 -19.15 19.02
C MET A 178 2.04 -17.62 18.83
N GLY A 179 2.45 -16.89 19.86
CA GLY A 179 2.65 -15.45 19.73
C GLY A 179 3.67 -15.13 18.63
N GLU A 180 3.42 -14.10 17.82
CA GLU A 180 4.25 -13.77 16.66
C GLU A 180 5.72 -13.53 17.03
N SER A 181 6.00 -12.97 18.22
CA SER A 181 7.36 -12.80 18.72
C SER A 181 8.05 -14.14 18.97
N ASP A 182 7.36 -15.05 19.67
CA ASP A 182 7.91 -16.36 20.01
C ASP A 182 8.13 -17.17 18.74
N PHE A 183 7.21 -17.06 17.78
CA PHE A 183 7.33 -17.65 16.45
C PHE A 183 8.61 -17.19 15.75
N LEU A 184 8.89 -15.88 15.71
CA LEU A 184 10.14 -15.35 15.15
C LEU A 184 11.39 -15.92 15.84
N ASP A 185 11.35 -16.09 17.16
CA ASP A 185 12.44 -16.73 17.90
C ASP A 185 12.60 -18.21 17.55
N ARG A 186 11.51 -18.95 17.29
CA ARG A 186 11.59 -20.37 16.88
C ARG A 186 12.22 -20.50 15.49
N ILE A 187 11.77 -19.71 14.53
CA ILE A 187 12.26 -19.83 13.15
C ILE A 187 13.72 -19.34 13.00
N GLU A 188 14.18 -18.43 13.85
CA GLU A 188 15.60 -18.06 13.93
C GLU A 188 16.45 -19.15 14.59
N ALA A 189 15.96 -19.79 15.65
CA ALA A 189 16.64 -20.94 16.27
C ALA A 189 16.82 -22.11 15.29
N LEU A 190 15.89 -22.26 14.34
CA LEU A 190 15.98 -23.23 13.24
C LEU A 190 16.81 -22.75 12.05
N SER A 191 17.41 -21.56 12.12
CA SER A 191 18.16 -20.93 11.03
C SER A 191 17.36 -20.73 9.72
N ILE A 192 16.03 -20.68 9.81
CA ILE A 192 15.15 -20.33 8.67
C ILE A 192 15.35 -18.85 8.32
N ILE A 193 15.54 -18.01 9.34
CA ILE A 193 15.96 -16.62 9.21
C ILE A 193 17.19 -16.36 10.07
N GLY A 194 18.01 -15.39 9.67
CA GLY A 194 19.17 -14.96 10.46
C GLY A 194 18.81 -13.98 11.57
N LYS A 195 19.70 -13.84 12.56
CA LYS A 195 19.56 -12.93 13.72
C LYS A 195 19.20 -11.48 13.33
N ASN A 196 19.84 -10.94 12.30
CA ASN A 196 19.58 -9.55 11.86
C ASN A 196 18.21 -9.41 11.20
N VAL A 197 17.80 -10.41 10.40
CA VAL A 197 16.46 -10.45 9.81
C VAL A 197 15.41 -10.54 10.91
N LYS A 198 15.62 -11.40 11.92
CA LYS A 198 14.74 -11.47 13.09
C LYS A 198 14.59 -10.09 13.76
N ALA A 199 15.69 -9.38 13.99
CA ALA A 199 15.65 -8.05 14.61
C ALA A 199 14.81 -7.04 13.79
N GLN A 200 14.95 -7.05 12.47
CA GLN A 200 14.13 -6.20 11.58
C GLN A 200 12.65 -6.60 11.60
N LEU A 201 12.34 -7.89 11.53
CA LEU A 201 10.97 -8.40 11.60
C LEU A 201 10.33 -8.12 12.96
N LYS A 202 11.09 -8.16 14.05
CA LYS A 202 10.62 -7.76 15.38
C LYS A 202 10.26 -6.28 15.43
N GLY A 203 11.08 -5.41 14.84
CA GLY A 203 10.74 -4.00 14.69
C GLY A 203 9.47 -3.78 13.85
N CYS A 204 9.27 -4.61 12.81
CA CYS A 204 8.05 -4.59 12.00
C CYS A 204 6.81 -5.03 12.80
N LEU A 205 6.94 -6.07 13.63
CA LEU A 205 5.90 -6.55 14.54
C LEU A 205 5.51 -5.47 15.55
N ASP A 206 6.48 -4.83 16.19
CA ASP A 206 6.22 -3.79 17.19
C ASP A 206 5.51 -2.59 16.57
N LEU A 207 5.90 -2.19 15.35
CA LEU A 207 5.20 -1.15 14.59
C LEU A 207 3.77 -1.55 14.23
N ARG A 208 3.56 -2.80 13.80
CA ARG A 208 2.21 -3.34 13.53
C ARG A 208 1.34 -3.33 14.77
N ASN A 209 1.87 -3.73 15.93
CA ASN A 209 1.15 -3.69 17.20
C ASN A 209 0.74 -2.26 17.55
N GLY A 210 1.64 -1.29 17.40
CA GLY A 210 1.30 0.13 17.53
C GLY A 210 0.22 0.59 16.54
N CYS A 211 0.17 0.04 15.33
CA CYS A 211 -0.86 0.37 14.35
C CYS A 211 -2.22 -0.30 14.63
N GLY A 212 -2.22 -1.48 15.28
CA GLY A 212 -3.43 -2.26 15.59
C GLY A 212 -4.20 -1.83 16.84
N HIS A 213 -3.59 -1.02 17.73
CA HIS A 213 -4.22 -0.57 18.98
C HIS A 213 -4.62 0.91 18.96
N PRO A 214 -5.68 1.33 19.69
CA PRO A 214 -5.96 2.75 19.92
C PRO A 214 -4.82 3.40 20.69
N ASN A 215 -4.12 4.34 20.06
CA ASN A 215 -3.04 5.12 20.68
C ASN A 215 -2.76 6.40 19.87
N SER A 216 -1.81 7.20 20.36
CA SER A 216 -1.39 8.47 19.74
C SER A 216 -0.39 8.32 18.59
N LEU A 217 0.01 7.09 18.22
CA LEU A 217 1.01 6.85 17.18
C LEU A 217 0.57 7.45 15.85
N LYS A 218 1.42 8.31 15.28
CA LYS A 218 1.30 8.80 13.92
C LYS A 218 2.27 8.04 13.03
N VAL A 219 1.78 7.64 11.86
CA VAL A 219 2.57 6.92 10.84
C VAL A 219 2.62 7.78 9.59
N SER A 220 3.82 8.07 9.12
CA SER A 220 4.05 8.78 7.86
C SER A 220 4.17 7.80 6.69
N VAL A 221 4.04 8.35 5.48
CA VAL A 221 4.21 7.62 4.23
C VAL A 221 5.53 6.84 4.17
N ASN A 222 6.66 7.49 4.49
CA ASN A 222 7.98 6.88 4.44
C ASN A 222 8.11 5.73 5.46
N LYS A 223 7.48 5.87 6.64
CA LYS A 223 7.50 4.81 7.66
C LYS A 223 6.72 3.58 7.22
N SER A 224 5.56 3.78 6.57
CA SER A 224 4.80 2.68 5.97
C SER A 224 5.56 2.05 4.81
N ALA A 225 6.16 2.86 3.94
CA ALA A 225 6.94 2.37 2.80
C ALA A 225 8.13 1.50 3.26
N ALA A 226 8.93 1.97 4.21
CA ALA A 226 10.07 1.23 4.76
C ALA A 226 9.66 -0.08 5.45
N HIS A 227 8.51 -0.08 6.15
CA HIS A 227 7.97 -1.30 6.76
C HIS A 227 7.64 -2.35 5.70
N ILE A 228 6.92 -1.94 4.64
CA ILE A 228 6.53 -2.88 3.60
C ILE A 228 7.75 -3.34 2.78
N GLU A 229 8.69 -2.45 2.47
CA GLU A 229 9.95 -2.80 1.80
C GLU A 229 10.77 -3.82 2.59
N THR A 230 10.83 -3.66 3.92
CA THR A 230 11.51 -4.62 4.79
C THR A 230 10.89 -6.01 4.66
N LEU A 231 9.56 -6.12 4.66
CA LEU A 231 8.85 -7.38 4.49
C LEU A 231 9.01 -7.94 3.07
N LEU A 232 9.05 -7.09 2.06
CA LEU A 232 9.30 -7.47 0.67
C LEU A 232 10.63 -8.22 0.53
N GLN A 233 11.72 -7.59 0.93
CA GLN A 233 13.07 -8.13 0.74
C GLN A 233 13.38 -9.35 1.63
N ASN A 234 12.81 -9.38 2.84
CA ASN A 234 13.17 -10.37 3.86
C ASN A 234 12.16 -11.50 4.01
N VAL A 235 10.95 -11.36 3.47
CA VAL A 235 9.90 -12.38 3.56
C VAL A 235 9.37 -12.73 2.18
N PHE A 236 8.75 -11.78 1.49
CA PHE A 236 8.01 -12.08 0.27
C PHE A 236 8.92 -12.54 -0.88
N GLU A 237 10.11 -11.95 -1.05
CA GLU A 237 11.07 -12.39 -2.06
C GLU A 237 11.77 -13.72 -1.74
N LYS A 238 11.74 -14.14 -0.47
CA LYS A 238 12.48 -15.32 0.02
C LYS A 238 11.63 -16.57 0.12
N PHE A 239 10.34 -16.42 0.42
CA PHE A 239 9.50 -17.53 0.87
C PHE A 239 8.15 -17.64 0.13
N SER A 240 7.82 -16.70 -0.77
CA SER A 240 6.55 -16.70 -1.54
C SER A 240 6.63 -17.48 -2.86
#